data_AF-A0A7S4IFA2-F1
#
_entry.id   AF-A0A7S4IFA2-F1
#
_cell.length_a   1.000
_cell.length_b   1.000
_cell.length_c   1.000
_cell.angle_alpha   90.00
_cell.angle_beta   90.00
_cell.angle_gamma   90.00
#
_symmetry.space_group_name_H-M   'P 1'
#
loop_
_entity.id
_entity.type
_entity.pdbx_description
1 polymer ?
#
loop_
_entity_poly.entity_id
_entity_poly.type
_entity_poly.pdbx_seq_one_letter_code
_entity_poly.pdbx_strand_id
1 'polypeptide(L)'
;AYTSTKICRADGTIKPRRPLPHARASDFFSSLTRTADGRCCFTGVLNGWPGLTNLELVSITAKARSRLGRTYIKRLWNSGDKAAPAFPANSKLTGVRVTLRAPPWSAVGFAAGVPGFAFWYDPRAELLAYGTNMLDALSASLKGAPPPRMARAHLLAHRYAKEHESAKDKLVWHCAVVIEWVGREHVTLVELAWWGGLGGYGGKSNWYADKDARRPALYSAMPPALKAPWRSNLSEIRIFDLAARDLREFKEFLTAHTGPTKRFFEPTIAASADVRLSYASAADLMRYCLNYVRNDTHYSEQARNCQTFAADLFALLTGQHSAEPFSAVNRIMYKRHLDWFLCDPPDSAAAAPPA
;
A
#
# COMPACT_ATOMS: atom_id res chain seq x y z
N ALA A 1 13.75 8.97 -32.63
CA ALA A 1 13.09 8.21 -31.55
C ALA A 1 13.89 8.34 -30.26
N TYR A 2 13.24 8.44 -29.09
CA TYR A 2 13.93 8.46 -27.79
C TYR A 2 14.26 7.04 -27.34
N THR A 3 15.54 6.72 -27.14
CA THR A 3 16.09 5.35 -27.00
C THR A 3 16.83 5.10 -25.67
N SER A 4 16.53 5.85 -24.60
CA SER A 4 17.18 5.62 -23.31
C SER A 4 16.93 4.20 -22.80
N THR A 5 17.96 3.37 -22.66
CA THR A 5 17.85 1.99 -22.14
C THR A 5 17.30 1.91 -20.72
N LYS A 6 17.36 3.00 -19.95
CA LYS A 6 16.74 3.11 -18.63
C LYS A 6 15.21 3.13 -18.70
N ILE A 7 14.65 3.73 -19.76
CA ILE A 7 13.21 4.00 -19.91
C ILE A 7 12.58 3.11 -20.98
N CYS A 8 13.32 2.77 -22.02
CA CYS A 8 12.88 2.00 -23.18
C CYS A 8 13.48 0.60 -23.20
N ARG A 9 12.78 -0.34 -23.83
CA ARG A 9 13.31 -1.64 -24.25
C ARG A 9 14.18 -1.49 -25.51
N ALA A 10 14.81 -2.58 -25.94
CA ALA A 10 15.66 -2.62 -27.13
C ALA A 10 14.89 -2.24 -28.41
N ASP A 11 13.61 -2.60 -28.50
CA ASP A 11 12.67 -2.23 -29.58
C ASP A 11 12.20 -0.76 -29.53
N GLY A 12 12.69 0.03 -28.57
CA GLY A 12 12.29 1.42 -28.37
C GLY A 12 10.98 1.61 -27.62
N THR A 13 10.20 0.57 -27.30
CA THR A 13 8.97 0.70 -26.51
C THR A 13 9.26 1.14 -25.07
N ILE A 14 8.38 1.95 -24.47
CA ILE A 14 8.56 2.38 -23.07
C ILE A 14 8.34 1.17 -22.15
N LYS A 15 9.26 0.96 -21.20
CA LYS A 15 9.11 -0.06 -20.16
C LYS A 15 7.83 0.24 -19.35
N PRO A 16 6.88 -0.71 -19.28
CA PRO A 16 5.64 -0.48 -18.55
C PRO A 16 5.90 -0.49 -17.04
N ARG A 17 4.95 0.09 -16.29
CA ARG A 17 4.81 -0.02 -14.84
C ARG A 17 6.08 0.35 -14.07
N ARG A 18 6.68 1.48 -14.43
CA ARG A 18 7.82 2.07 -13.72
C ARG A 18 7.31 2.82 -12.48
N PRO A 19 8.05 2.81 -11.35
CA PRO A 19 7.68 3.58 -10.16
C PRO A 19 7.54 5.07 -10.42
N LEU A 20 8.41 5.61 -11.29
CA LEU A 20 8.22 6.91 -11.92
C LEU A 20 7.65 6.67 -13.34
N PRO A 21 6.35 6.89 -13.57
CA PRO A 21 5.71 6.59 -14.84
C PRO A 21 6.28 7.43 -15.99
N HIS A 22 6.42 6.83 -17.16
CA HIS A 22 6.81 7.51 -18.39
C HIS A 22 5.78 7.24 -19.49
N ALA A 23 5.52 8.23 -20.34
CA ALA A 23 4.66 8.12 -21.52
C ALA A 23 5.30 8.85 -22.70
N ARG A 24 4.93 8.48 -23.94
CA ARG A 24 5.27 9.31 -25.09
C ARG A 24 4.44 10.58 -25.04
N ALA A 25 5.01 11.68 -25.54
CA ALA A 25 4.29 12.94 -25.65
C ALA A 25 3.03 12.78 -26.51
N SER A 26 3.14 12.08 -27.65
CA SER A 26 2.02 11.76 -28.53
C SER A 26 0.86 11.13 -27.76
N ASP A 27 1.16 10.10 -26.98
CA ASP A 27 0.14 9.29 -26.30
C ASP A 27 -0.46 10.06 -25.10
N PHE A 28 0.38 10.81 -24.38
CA PHE A 28 -0.05 11.55 -23.21
C PHE A 28 -0.95 12.73 -23.59
N PHE A 29 -0.50 13.60 -24.51
CA PHE A 29 -1.23 14.82 -24.86
C PHE A 29 -2.48 14.55 -25.69
N SER A 30 -2.51 13.49 -26.51
CA SER A 30 -3.72 13.08 -27.24
C SER A 30 -4.80 12.49 -26.33
N SER A 31 -4.43 11.99 -25.15
CA SER A 31 -5.36 11.43 -24.15
C SER A 31 -5.89 12.47 -23.16
N LEU A 32 -5.60 13.76 -23.38
CA LEU A 32 -6.13 14.83 -22.53
C LEU A 32 -7.54 15.22 -22.99
N THR A 33 -8.49 15.17 -22.08
CA THR A 33 -9.85 15.64 -22.29
C THR A 33 -10.12 16.86 -21.44
N ARG A 34 -10.80 17.86 -21.99
CA ARG A 34 -11.26 19.01 -21.22
C ARG A 34 -12.61 18.70 -20.58
N THR A 35 -12.71 18.88 -19.28
CA THR A 35 -13.97 18.76 -18.54
C THR A 35 -14.83 20.02 -18.73
N ALA A 36 -16.12 19.94 -18.38
CA ALA A 36 -17.04 21.08 -18.49
C ALA A 36 -16.61 22.31 -17.67
N ASP A 37 -15.90 22.10 -16.57
CA ASP A 37 -15.32 23.15 -15.72
C ASP A 37 -13.93 23.64 -16.17
N GLY A 38 -13.49 23.24 -17.37
CA GLY A 38 -12.28 23.74 -18.02
C GLY A 38 -10.98 23.04 -17.62
N ARG A 39 -11.00 22.10 -16.65
CA ARG A 39 -9.82 21.30 -16.27
C ARG A 39 -9.40 20.36 -17.41
N CYS A 40 -8.11 20.05 -17.46
CA CYS A 40 -7.55 19.11 -18.43
C CYS A 40 -7.22 17.81 -17.72
N CYS A 41 -7.90 16.72 -18.06
CA CYS A 41 -7.74 15.42 -17.42
C CYS A 41 -7.17 14.40 -18.39
N PHE A 42 -6.18 13.63 -17.95
CA PHE A 42 -5.70 12.44 -18.63
C PHE A 42 -6.63 11.27 -18.34
N THR A 43 -7.25 10.71 -19.38
CA THR A 43 -8.26 9.64 -19.29
C THR A 43 -7.71 8.25 -19.65
N GLY A 44 -6.46 8.16 -20.11
CA GLY A 44 -5.79 6.91 -20.43
C GLY A 44 -5.27 6.15 -19.20
N VAL A 45 -4.49 5.08 -19.46
CA VAL A 45 -3.78 4.30 -18.45
C VAL A 45 -2.30 4.69 -18.43
N LEU A 46 -1.86 5.42 -17.40
CA LEU A 46 -0.52 5.99 -17.40
C LEU A 46 0.56 4.92 -17.22
N ASN A 47 1.44 4.78 -18.23
CA ASN A 47 2.55 3.81 -18.23
C ASN A 47 2.09 2.35 -17.95
N GLY A 48 0.84 2.01 -18.28
CA GLY A 48 0.29 0.67 -18.04
C GLY A 48 -0.05 0.35 -16.58
N TRP A 49 -0.11 1.34 -15.70
CA TRP A 49 -0.63 1.20 -14.32
C TRP A 49 -2.15 1.36 -14.29
N PRO A 50 -2.94 0.30 -14.05
CA PRO A 50 -4.40 0.39 -14.04
C PRO A 50 -4.97 1.38 -13.02
N GLY A 51 -4.26 1.59 -11.90
CA GLY A 51 -4.69 2.54 -10.87
C GLY A 51 -4.37 4.01 -11.19
N LEU A 52 -3.61 4.31 -12.25
CA LEU A 52 -3.26 5.67 -12.65
C LEU A 52 -4.10 6.13 -13.84
N THR A 53 -5.38 6.41 -13.55
CA THR A 53 -6.40 6.88 -14.49
C THR A 53 -7.08 8.14 -13.94
N ASN A 54 -7.77 8.90 -14.81
CA ASN A 54 -8.55 10.08 -14.43
C ASN A 54 -7.73 11.12 -13.65
N LEU A 55 -6.57 11.49 -14.21
CA LEU A 55 -5.60 12.36 -13.54
C LEU A 55 -5.67 13.79 -14.10
N GLU A 56 -5.92 14.79 -13.27
CA GLU A 56 -5.90 16.20 -13.66
C GLU A 56 -4.46 16.65 -13.95
N LEU A 57 -4.22 17.27 -15.10
CA LEU A 57 -2.96 17.90 -15.43
C LEU A 57 -2.85 19.27 -14.75
N VAL A 58 -1.89 19.40 -13.84
CA VAL A 58 -1.68 20.62 -13.04
C VAL A 58 -0.62 21.53 -13.64
N SER A 59 0.50 20.96 -14.10
CA SER A 59 1.58 21.75 -14.71
C SER A 59 2.47 20.92 -15.63
N ILE A 60 3.15 21.62 -16.55
CA ILE A 60 4.21 21.08 -17.39
C ILE A 60 5.49 21.86 -17.12
N THR A 61 6.58 21.15 -16.85
CA THR A 61 7.89 21.73 -16.55
C THR A 61 8.99 21.07 -17.37
N ALA A 62 10.08 21.79 -17.62
CA ALA A 62 11.27 21.25 -18.27
C ALA A 62 12.53 21.72 -17.56
N LYS A 63 13.58 20.89 -17.64
CA LYS A 63 14.92 21.27 -17.23
C LYS A 63 15.49 22.25 -18.27
N ALA A 64 15.90 23.43 -17.83
CA ALA A 64 16.51 24.45 -18.67
C ALA A 64 17.90 24.83 -18.13
N ARG A 65 18.72 25.47 -18.97
CA ARG A 65 20.01 26.07 -18.56
C ARG A 65 19.94 27.58 -18.77
N SER A 66 20.42 28.32 -17.78
CA SER A 66 20.61 29.77 -17.87
C SER A 66 21.79 30.09 -18.79
N ARG A 67 21.96 31.38 -19.16
CA ARG A 67 23.14 31.84 -19.93
C ARG A 67 24.46 31.55 -19.21
N LEU A 68 24.45 31.47 -17.88
CA LEU A 68 25.60 31.12 -17.03
C LEU A 68 25.75 29.61 -16.79
N GLY A 69 25.04 28.76 -17.55
CA GLY A 69 25.12 27.30 -17.42
C GLY A 69 24.37 26.70 -16.22
N ARG A 70 23.89 27.51 -15.26
CA ARG A 70 23.11 27.02 -14.11
C ARG A 70 21.82 26.36 -14.59
N THR A 71 21.58 25.14 -14.12
CA THR A 71 20.34 24.39 -14.37
C THR A 71 19.21 24.95 -13.51
N TYR A 72 18.03 25.11 -14.10
CA TYR A 72 16.79 25.45 -13.39
C TYR A 72 15.58 24.70 -13.97
N ILE A 73 14.47 24.71 -13.24
CA ILE A 73 13.19 24.17 -13.71
C ILE A 73 12.37 25.30 -14.31
N LYS A 74 12.14 25.25 -15.63
CA LYS A 74 11.26 26.18 -16.32
C LYS A 74 9.85 25.62 -16.34
N ARG A 75 8.88 26.41 -15.91
CA ARG A 75 7.45 26.12 -16.06
C ARG A 75 7.00 26.54 -17.46
N LEU A 76 6.33 25.62 -18.14
CA LEU A 76 5.95 25.75 -19.55
C LEU A 76 4.45 25.93 -19.72
N TRP A 77 3.66 25.37 -18.79
CA TRP A 77 2.21 25.45 -18.76
C TRP A 77 1.67 25.17 -17.35
N ASN A 78 0.51 25.73 -17.01
CA ASN A 78 -0.28 25.50 -15.79
C ASN A 78 -1.77 25.34 -16.07
N SER A 79 -2.50 24.73 -15.13
CA SER A 79 -3.97 24.54 -15.20
C SER A 79 -4.80 25.83 -15.31
N GLY A 80 -4.23 27.01 -15.04
CA GLY A 80 -4.88 28.30 -15.25
C GLY A 80 -4.58 28.96 -16.60
N ASP A 81 -3.73 28.36 -17.44
CA ASP A 81 -3.34 28.95 -18.71
C ASP A 81 -4.46 28.82 -19.75
N LYS A 82 -4.66 29.88 -20.54
CA LYS A 82 -5.67 29.88 -21.63
C LYS A 82 -5.31 28.93 -22.76
N ALA A 83 -4.01 28.73 -23.01
CA ALA A 83 -3.51 27.85 -24.06
C ALA A 83 -3.74 26.38 -23.69
N ALA A 84 -4.06 25.57 -24.70
CA ALA A 84 -4.17 24.12 -24.49
C ALA A 84 -2.81 23.53 -24.08
N PRO A 85 -2.77 22.57 -23.15
CA PRO A 85 -1.54 21.89 -22.78
C PRO A 85 -1.00 21.11 -23.98
N ALA A 86 0.25 21.37 -24.34
CA ALA A 86 0.92 20.67 -25.43
C ALA A 86 2.40 20.43 -25.09
N PHE A 87 3.01 19.49 -25.80
CA PHE A 87 4.46 19.37 -25.78
C PHE A 87 5.08 20.63 -26.41
N PRO A 88 6.09 21.27 -25.79
CA PRO A 88 6.67 22.49 -26.32
C PRO A 88 7.30 22.27 -27.70
N ALA A 89 7.10 23.20 -28.63
CA ALA A 89 7.69 23.16 -29.98
C ALA A 89 9.23 23.34 -30.01
N ASN A 90 9.90 23.37 -28.85
CA ASN A 90 11.35 23.52 -28.77
C ASN A 90 12.04 22.19 -29.11
N SER A 91 12.63 22.10 -30.30
CA SER A 91 13.34 20.92 -30.80
C SER A 91 14.51 20.46 -29.92
N LYS A 92 15.02 21.31 -29.01
CA LYS A 92 16.09 20.94 -28.07
C LYS A 92 15.60 20.18 -26.84
N LEU A 93 14.29 20.18 -26.56
CA LEU A 93 13.72 19.45 -25.43
C LEU A 93 13.48 17.99 -25.80
N THR A 94 14.15 17.09 -25.09
CA THR A 94 13.96 15.63 -25.24
C THR A 94 12.89 15.06 -24.32
N GLY A 95 12.36 15.86 -23.39
CA GLY A 95 11.30 15.47 -22.47
C GLY A 95 10.86 16.62 -21.56
N VAL A 96 9.67 16.44 -20.97
CA VAL A 96 9.08 17.33 -19.96
C VAL A 96 8.68 16.51 -18.74
N ARG A 97 8.46 17.17 -17.60
CA ARG A 97 7.82 16.61 -16.42
C ARG A 97 6.42 17.20 -16.30
N VAL A 98 5.43 16.33 -16.19
CA VAL A 98 4.06 16.72 -15.88
C VAL A 98 3.80 16.50 -14.39
N THR A 99 3.05 17.41 -13.78
CA THR A 99 2.46 17.21 -12.46
C THR A 99 1.01 16.85 -12.65
N LEU A 100 0.61 15.71 -12.08
CA LEU A 100 -0.73 15.18 -12.15
C LEU A 100 -1.35 15.17 -10.76
N ARG A 101 -2.65 15.42 -10.68
CA ARG A 101 -3.44 15.36 -9.45
C ARG A 101 -4.50 14.27 -9.59
N ALA A 102 -4.53 13.35 -8.64
CA ALA A 102 -5.58 12.35 -8.54
C ALA A 102 -6.87 12.99 -7.98
N PRO A 103 -8.05 12.39 -8.21
CA PRO A 103 -9.31 12.90 -7.66
C PRO A 103 -9.25 13.09 -6.12
N PRO A 104 -9.90 14.11 -5.53
CA PRO A 104 -9.80 14.39 -4.10
C PRO A 104 -10.10 13.20 -3.18
N TRP A 105 -11.07 12.35 -3.55
CA TRP A 105 -11.39 11.15 -2.78
C TRP A 105 -10.23 10.16 -2.64
N SER A 106 -9.24 10.21 -3.54
CA SER A 106 -8.07 9.32 -3.45
C SER A 106 -7.15 9.68 -2.29
N ALA A 107 -7.36 10.82 -1.62
CA ALA A 107 -6.66 11.16 -0.38
C ALA A 107 -7.17 10.34 0.82
N VAL A 108 -8.38 9.78 0.73
CA VAL A 108 -9.05 9.12 1.85
C VAL A 108 -9.29 7.62 1.63
N GLY A 109 -9.15 7.10 0.41
CA GLY A 109 -9.33 5.67 0.13
C GLY A 109 -8.93 5.26 -1.29
N PHE A 110 -9.08 3.97 -1.58
CA PHE A 110 -8.74 3.40 -2.90
C PHE A 110 -9.80 3.68 -3.98
N ALA A 111 -11.04 3.97 -3.60
CA ALA A 111 -12.12 4.28 -4.53
C ALA A 111 -13.05 5.37 -3.97
N ALA A 112 -13.79 6.03 -4.87
CA ALA A 112 -14.80 7.01 -4.49
C ALA A 112 -15.86 6.37 -3.59
N GLY A 113 -16.18 7.03 -2.47
CA GLY A 113 -17.17 6.54 -1.50
C GLY A 113 -16.72 5.36 -0.63
N VAL A 114 -15.48 4.88 -0.79
CA VAL A 114 -14.95 3.72 -0.04
C VAL A 114 -13.68 4.13 0.72
N PRO A 115 -13.81 4.89 1.82
CA PRO A 115 -12.66 5.38 2.58
C PRO A 115 -11.88 4.25 3.28
N GLY A 116 -10.60 4.51 3.53
CA GLY A 116 -9.68 3.63 4.23
C GLY A 116 -8.65 2.97 3.29
N PHE A 117 -7.37 3.08 3.66
CA PHE A 117 -6.27 2.37 3.00
C PHE A 117 -6.02 1.01 3.67
N ALA A 118 -7.08 0.22 3.80
CA ALA A 118 -6.99 -1.16 4.27
C ALA A 118 -7.62 -2.10 3.24
N PHE A 119 -7.11 -3.31 3.11
CA PHE A 119 -7.77 -4.36 2.32
C PHE A 119 -7.70 -5.71 3.01
N TRP A 120 -8.70 -6.54 2.72
CA TRP A 120 -8.82 -7.91 3.16
C TRP A 120 -8.84 -8.83 1.94
N TYR A 121 -8.06 -9.90 2.01
CA TYR A 121 -8.02 -10.93 0.99
C TYR A 121 -8.26 -12.31 1.59
N ASP A 122 -9.30 -12.99 1.08
CA ASP A 122 -9.60 -14.38 1.38
C ASP A 122 -9.37 -15.23 0.12
N PRO A 123 -8.31 -16.06 0.08
CA PRO A 123 -8.02 -16.90 -1.08
C PRO A 123 -9.05 -18.01 -1.28
N ARG A 124 -9.82 -18.41 -0.26
CA ARG A 124 -10.82 -19.49 -0.35
C ARG A 124 -12.06 -19.04 -1.13
N ALA A 125 -12.37 -17.75 -1.03
CA ALA A 125 -13.47 -17.10 -1.76
C ALA A 125 -12.97 -16.34 -3.00
N GLU A 126 -11.67 -16.36 -3.28
CA GLU A 126 -11.00 -15.52 -4.29
C GLU A 126 -11.40 -14.04 -4.20
N LEU A 127 -11.62 -13.57 -2.96
CA LEU A 127 -12.25 -12.28 -2.67
C LEU A 127 -11.21 -11.31 -2.14
N LEU A 128 -11.10 -10.14 -2.79
CA LEU A 128 -10.41 -8.98 -2.24
C LEU A 128 -11.38 -7.83 -2.06
N ALA A 129 -11.54 -7.38 -0.82
CA ALA A 129 -12.31 -6.19 -0.46
C ALA A 129 -11.39 -5.13 0.15
N TYR A 130 -11.77 -3.87 0.08
CA TYR A 130 -10.93 -2.75 0.53
C TYR A 130 -11.76 -1.59 1.07
N GLY A 131 -11.14 -0.76 1.90
CA GLY A 131 -11.79 0.32 2.62
C GLY A 131 -13.01 -0.17 3.42
N THR A 132 -14.03 0.66 3.55
CA THR A 132 -15.27 0.31 4.27
C THR A 132 -16.04 -0.84 3.65
N ASN A 133 -15.87 -1.12 2.35
CA ASN A 133 -16.53 -2.24 1.67
C ASN A 133 -16.08 -3.61 2.20
N MET A 134 -14.98 -3.69 2.97
CA MET A 134 -14.58 -4.93 3.63
C MET A 134 -15.68 -5.49 4.55
N LEU A 135 -16.42 -4.61 5.23
CA LEU A 135 -17.48 -5.02 6.17
C LEU A 135 -18.68 -5.63 5.44
N ASP A 136 -19.10 -5.02 4.34
CA ASP A 136 -20.18 -5.54 3.50
C ASP A 136 -19.77 -6.86 2.84
N ALA A 137 -18.53 -6.94 2.34
CA ALA A 137 -17.99 -8.14 1.74
C ALA A 137 -17.91 -9.31 2.73
N LEU A 138 -17.50 -9.04 3.98
CA LEU A 138 -17.50 -10.02 5.06
C LEU A 138 -18.93 -10.47 5.40
N SER A 139 -19.87 -9.53 5.53
CA SER A 139 -21.26 -9.87 5.82
C SER A 139 -21.87 -10.76 4.74
N ALA A 140 -21.59 -10.46 3.47
CA ALA A 140 -22.03 -11.26 2.32
C ALA A 140 -21.39 -12.65 2.30
N SER A 141 -20.11 -12.79 2.64
CA SER A 141 -19.41 -14.08 2.64
C SER A 141 -19.94 -15.04 3.72
N LEU A 142 -20.40 -14.49 4.85
CA LEU A 142 -20.92 -15.26 5.98
C LEU A 142 -22.34 -15.82 5.75
N LYS A 143 -23.10 -15.32 4.77
CA LYS A 143 -24.47 -15.79 4.45
C LYS A 143 -25.40 -15.89 5.67
N GLY A 144 -25.30 -14.92 6.58
CA GLY A 144 -26.09 -14.86 7.82
C GLY A 144 -25.46 -15.59 9.02
N ALA A 145 -24.33 -16.30 8.84
CA ALA A 145 -23.56 -16.80 9.97
C ALA A 145 -22.94 -15.64 10.79
N PRO A 146 -22.74 -15.81 12.10
CA PRO A 146 -22.02 -14.82 12.89
C PRO A 146 -20.55 -14.74 12.45
N PRO A 147 -19.94 -13.54 12.46
CA PRO A 147 -18.52 -13.41 12.13
C PRO A 147 -17.64 -14.19 13.12
N PRO A 148 -16.54 -14.81 12.66
CA PRO A 148 -15.65 -15.55 13.53
C PRO A 148 -15.08 -14.62 14.60
N ARG A 149 -14.91 -15.16 15.81
CA ARG A 149 -14.33 -14.44 16.94
C ARG A 149 -12.85 -14.74 17.08
N MET A 150 -12.05 -13.71 17.30
CA MET A 150 -10.62 -13.83 17.57
C MET A 150 -10.43 -14.52 18.93
N ALA A 151 -9.58 -15.54 18.96
CA ALA A 151 -9.26 -16.30 20.17
C ALA A 151 -7.88 -15.92 20.74
N ARG A 152 -6.87 -15.87 19.87
CA ARG A 152 -5.49 -15.55 20.24
C ARG A 152 -4.84 -14.63 19.23
N ALA A 153 -3.91 -13.81 19.70
CA ALA A 153 -3.07 -12.98 18.86
C ALA A 153 -1.60 -13.32 19.11
N HIS A 154 -0.78 -13.18 18.07
CA HIS A 154 0.65 -13.46 18.09
C HIS A 154 1.40 -12.35 17.38
N LEU A 155 2.36 -11.74 18.08
CA LEU A 155 3.25 -10.74 17.50
C LEU A 155 4.39 -11.46 16.79
N LEU A 156 4.37 -11.44 15.46
CA LEU A 156 5.40 -12.00 14.60
C LEU A 156 6.42 -10.91 14.25
N ALA A 157 7.71 -11.25 14.32
CA ALA A 157 8.80 -10.46 13.75
C ALA A 157 9.66 -11.33 12.84
N HIS A 158 10.12 -10.78 11.72
CA HIS A 158 11.11 -11.43 10.85
C HIS A 158 11.89 -10.39 10.04
N ARG A 159 12.96 -10.82 9.36
CA ARG A 159 13.62 -10.04 8.31
C ARG A 159 13.31 -10.63 6.94
N TYR A 160 13.38 -9.80 5.89
CA TYR A 160 13.29 -10.31 4.53
C TYR A 160 14.60 -10.97 4.15
N ALA A 161 14.54 -12.21 3.64
CA ALA A 161 15.72 -12.91 3.20
C ALA A 161 16.39 -12.18 2.01
N LYS A 162 17.70 -12.03 2.09
CA LYS A 162 18.57 -11.52 1.04
C LYS A 162 19.84 -12.35 1.01
N GLU A 163 20.32 -12.63 -0.19
CA GLU A 163 21.60 -13.34 -0.39
C GLU A 163 22.77 -12.57 0.27
N HIS A 164 22.73 -11.25 0.20
CA HIS A 164 23.70 -10.36 0.84
C HIS A 164 22.97 -9.26 1.62
N GLU A 165 23.11 -9.29 2.95
CA GLU A 165 22.50 -8.30 3.84
C GLU A 165 23.45 -7.12 4.07
N SER A 166 22.96 -5.91 3.79
CA SER A 166 23.62 -4.69 4.24
C SER A 166 23.48 -4.52 5.76
N ALA A 167 24.27 -3.62 6.36
CA ALA A 167 24.10 -3.25 7.77
C ALA A 167 22.68 -2.72 8.06
N LYS A 168 22.06 -1.99 7.10
CA LYS A 168 20.67 -1.56 7.22
C LYS A 168 19.71 -2.75 7.27
N ASP A 169 19.91 -3.76 6.41
CA ASP A 169 19.01 -4.93 6.35
C ASP A 169 18.99 -5.71 7.67
N LYS A 170 20.12 -5.80 8.36
CA LYS A 170 20.22 -6.45 9.68
C LYS A 170 19.46 -5.71 10.79
N LEU A 171 19.18 -4.42 10.60
CA LEU A 171 18.47 -3.58 11.57
C LEU A 171 16.98 -3.41 11.23
N VAL A 172 16.56 -3.74 10.00
CA VAL A 172 15.19 -3.55 9.52
C VAL A 172 14.40 -4.84 9.71
N TRP A 173 13.51 -4.83 10.70
CA TRP A 173 12.56 -5.90 10.97
C TRP A 173 11.19 -5.58 10.39
N HIS A 174 10.53 -6.62 9.88
CA HIS A 174 9.12 -6.60 9.53
C HIS A 174 8.32 -7.27 10.63
N CYS A 175 7.17 -6.71 11.00
CA CYS A 175 6.28 -7.28 11.99
C CYS A 175 4.84 -7.33 11.51
N ALA A 176 4.11 -8.31 12.02
CA ALA A 176 2.70 -8.54 11.77
C ALA A 176 2.03 -9.13 13.01
N VAL A 177 0.71 -9.05 13.08
CA VAL A 177 -0.08 -9.77 14.07
C VAL A 177 -0.77 -10.95 13.40
N VAL A 178 -0.57 -12.15 13.92
CA VAL A 178 -1.27 -13.37 13.48
C VAL A 178 -2.37 -13.65 14.47
N ILE A 179 -3.58 -13.88 13.96
CA ILE A 179 -4.80 -14.05 14.73
C ILE A 179 -5.33 -15.46 14.50
N GLU A 180 -5.56 -16.19 15.59
CA GLU A 180 -6.27 -17.45 15.58
C GLU A 180 -7.75 -17.20 15.89
N TRP A 181 -8.64 -17.84 15.12
CA TRP A 181 -10.08 -17.73 15.32
C TRP A 181 -10.64 -18.87 16.17
N VAL A 182 -11.73 -18.60 16.89
CA VAL A 182 -12.60 -19.65 17.43
C VAL A 182 -13.08 -20.52 16.25
N GLY A 183 -12.87 -21.83 16.34
CA GLY A 183 -13.19 -22.79 15.27
C GLY A 183 -11.99 -23.20 14.40
N ARG A 184 -10.90 -22.42 14.38
CA ARG A 184 -9.61 -22.77 13.72
C ARG A 184 -9.73 -23.19 12.25
N GLU A 185 -10.55 -22.49 11.47
CA GLU A 185 -10.65 -22.75 10.03
C GLU A 185 -9.44 -22.19 9.25
N HIS A 186 -8.85 -21.12 9.77
CA HIS A 186 -7.73 -20.39 9.21
C HIS A 186 -7.09 -19.51 10.30
N VAL A 187 -5.98 -18.86 9.95
CA VAL A 187 -5.42 -17.73 10.69
C VAL A 187 -5.48 -16.49 9.82
N THR A 188 -5.58 -15.33 10.44
CA THR A 188 -5.51 -14.05 9.75
C THR A 188 -4.23 -13.34 10.12
N LEU A 189 -3.45 -12.91 9.12
CA LEU A 189 -2.26 -12.10 9.30
C LEU A 189 -2.58 -10.64 8.97
N VAL A 190 -2.27 -9.73 9.89
CA VAL A 190 -2.48 -8.30 9.74
C VAL A 190 -1.13 -7.58 9.77
N GLU A 191 -0.84 -6.82 8.72
CA GLU A 191 0.38 -6.02 8.62
C GLU A 191 0.10 -4.60 8.11
N LEU A 192 0.93 -3.65 8.53
CA LEU A 192 1.03 -2.32 7.91
C LEU A 192 2.21 -2.34 6.94
N ALA A 193 2.04 -1.76 5.76
CA ALA A 193 3.09 -1.73 4.74
C ALA A 193 2.99 -0.45 3.90
N TRP A 194 3.93 -0.25 2.98
CA TRP A 194 3.83 0.86 2.02
C TRP A 194 2.58 0.74 1.15
N TRP A 195 1.90 1.87 0.98
CA TRP A 195 0.75 1.98 0.09
C TRP A 195 1.17 1.59 -1.34
N GLY A 196 0.44 0.65 -1.94
CA GLY A 196 0.65 0.18 -3.30
C GLY A 196 1.83 -0.79 -3.40
N GLY A 197 2.38 -1.25 -2.27
CA GLY A 197 3.49 -2.19 -2.25
C GLY A 197 3.16 -3.44 -3.05
N LEU A 198 2.10 -4.16 -2.71
CA LEU A 198 1.75 -5.38 -3.42
C LEU A 198 1.30 -5.13 -4.86
N GLY A 199 0.48 -4.12 -5.11
CA GLY A 199 0.09 -3.74 -6.48
C GLY A 199 1.28 -3.44 -7.38
N GLY A 200 2.25 -2.70 -6.85
CA GLY A 200 3.50 -2.33 -7.51
C GLY A 200 4.43 -3.53 -7.76
N TYR A 201 4.43 -4.50 -6.85
CA TYR A 201 5.19 -5.75 -6.98
C TYR A 201 4.43 -6.87 -7.71
N GLY A 202 3.28 -6.59 -8.34
CA GLY A 202 2.52 -7.60 -9.10
C GLY A 202 1.81 -8.64 -8.23
N GLY A 203 1.38 -8.24 -7.03
CA GLY A 203 0.65 -9.05 -6.04
C GLY A 203 1.48 -10.14 -5.36
N LYS A 204 2.81 -10.02 -5.42
CA LYS A 204 3.75 -10.97 -4.82
C LYS A 204 3.85 -10.83 -3.30
N SER A 205 2.91 -11.45 -2.58
CA SER A 205 2.93 -11.50 -1.11
C SER A 205 3.82 -12.62 -0.59
N ASN A 206 4.59 -12.37 0.46
CA ASN A 206 5.38 -13.43 1.13
C ASN A 206 4.52 -14.48 1.83
N TRP A 207 3.25 -14.16 2.09
CA TRP A 207 2.33 -14.96 2.88
C TRP A 207 1.58 -16.03 2.08
N TYR A 208 1.68 -16.04 0.75
CA TYR A 208 1.03 -17.02 -0.11
C TYR A 208 2.03 -17.90 -0.86
N ALA A 209 1.73 -19.18 -1.01
CA ALA A 209 2.60 -20.16 -1.67
C ALA A 209 2.94 -19.78 -3.12
N ASP A 210 2.00 -19.16 -3.83
CA ASP A 210 2.08 -18.77 -5.24
C ASP A 210 2.80 -17.43 -5.50
N LYS A 211 3.52 -16.87 -4.52
CA LYS A 211 4.25 -15.60 -4.62
C LYS A 211 5.04 -15.45 -5.93
N ASP A 212 5.72 -16.51 -6.36
CA ASP A 212 6.64 -16.48 -7.49
C ASP A 212 5.96 -16.85 -8.82
N ALA A 213 4.66 -17.16 -8.79
CA ALA A 213 3.88 -17.34 -10.00
C ALA A 213 3.92 -16.07 -10.87
N ARG A 214 3.81 -16.25 -12.19
CA ARG A 214 3.74 -15.13 -13.15
C ARG A 214 2.60 -14.18 -12.82
N ARG A 215 1.50 -14.71 -12.30
CA ARG A 215 0.31 -13.97 -11.90
C ARG A 215 -0.29 -14.63 -10.65
N PRO A 216 0.12 -14.21 -9.44
CA PRO A 216 -0.43 -14.74 -8.19
C PRO A 216 -1.93 -14.47 -8.08
N ALA A 217 -2.66 -15.33 -7.36
CA ALA A 217 -4.11 -15.25 -7.13
C ALA A 217 -4.50 -13.89 -6.54
N LEU A 218 -3.71 -13.40 -5.56
CA LEU A 218 -3.89 -12.07 -4.97
C LEU A 218 -3.86 -10.96 -6.04
N TYR A 219 -2.94 -11.02 -7.01
CA TYR A 219 -2.89 -10.02 -8.08
C TYR A 219 -4.08 -10.12 -9.03
N SER A 220 -4.59 -11.34 -9.25
CA SER A 220 -5.78 -11.57 -10.06
C SER A 220 -7.01 -10.95 -9.40
N ALA A 221 -7.18 -11.13 -8.09
CA ALA A 221 -8.27 -10.57 -7.30
C ALA A 221 -8.20 -9.04 -7.12
N MET A 222 -7.00 -8.44 -7.16
CA MET A 222 -6.84 -7.00 -7.00
C MET A 222 -7.60 -6.19 -8.08
N PRO A 223 -8.43 -5.21 -7.69
CA PRO A 223 -9.06 -4.30 -8.64
C PRO A 223 -8.03 -3.33 -9.22
N PRO A 224 -8.35 -2.63 -10.33
CA PRO A 224 -7.45 -1.65 -10.94
C PRO A 224 -6.89 -0.60 -9.98
N ALA A 225 -7.72 -0.09 -9.06
CA ALA A 225 -7.33 0.94 -8.09
C ALA A 225 -6.17 0.52 -7.16
N LEU A 226 -6.05 -0.77 -6.84
CA LEU A 226 -4.94 -1.30 -6.03
C LEU A 226 -3.70 -1.66 -6.88
N LYS A 227 -3.79 -1.57 -8.21
CA LYS A 227 -2.68 -1.84 -9.16
C LYS A 227 -1.98 -0.55 -9.55
N ALA A 228 -1.29 0.05 -8.59
CA ALA A 228 -0.57 1.33 -8.69
C ALA A 228 0.90 1.18 -8.24
N PRO A 229 1.80 2.12 -8.60
CA PRO A 229 3.15 2.14 -8.03
C PRO A 229 3.11 2.39 -6.52
N TRP A 230 4.11 1.88 -5.79
CA TRP A 230 4.17 2.08 -4.34
C TRP A 230 4.58 3.51 -3.96
N ARG A 231 4.09 3.96 -2.80
CA ARG A 231 4.47 5.22 -2.14
C ARG A 231 5.05 4.90 -0.78
N SER A 232 6.37 5.10 -0.64
CA SER A 232 7.10 4.72 0.58
C SER A 232 6.88 5.64 1.79
N ASN A 233 6.21 6.78 1.58
CA ASN A 233 5.87 7.74 2.62
C ASN A 233 4.42 7.63 3.10
N LEU A 234 3.65 6.69 2.54
CA LEU A 234 2.28 6.40 2.94
C LEU A 234 2.12 4.91 3.22
N SER A 235 1.12 4.58 4.02
CA SER A 235 0.86 3.25 4.52
C SER A 235 -0.49 2.71 4.04
N GLU A 236 -0.56 1.39 3.98
CA GLU A 236 -1.79 0.62 3.86
C GLU A 236 -1.76 -0.51 4.90
N ILE A 237 -2.92 -0.91 5.39
CA ILE A 237 -3.08 -2.12 6.21
C ILE A 237 -3.56 -3.27 5.33
N ARG A 238 -3.01 -4.45 5.56
CA ARG A 238 -3.29 -5.64 4.78
C ARG A 238 -3.73 -6.74 5.72
N ILE A 239 -4.88 -7.33 5.43
CA ILE A 239 -5.50 -8.39 6.21
C ILE A 239 -5.56 -9.62 5.31
N PHE A 240 -4.82 -10.66 5.66
CA PHE A 240 -4.65 -11.87 4.86
C PHE A 240 -5.21 -13.06 5.60
N ASP A 241 -6.20 -13.72 5.02
CA ASP A 241 -6.55 -15.06 5.49
C ASP A 241 -5.58 -16.07 4.86
N LEU A 242 -5.01 -16.91 5.72
CA LEU A 242 -4.00 -17.90 5.37
C LEU A 242 -4.53 -19.29 5.65
N ALA A 243 -4.13 -20.27 4.84
CA ALA A 243 -4.63 -21.64 4.94
C ALA A 243 -4.27 -22.35 6.27
N ALA A 244 -3.26 -21.88 7.00
CA ALA A 244 -2.90 -22.42 8.31
C ALA A 244 -4.07 -22.23 9.30
N ARG A 245 -4.39 -23.26 10.09
CA ARG A 245 -5.54 -23.25 11.02
C ARG A 245 -5.24 -22.67 12.39
N ASP A 246 -3.98 -22.73 12.79
CA ASP A 246 -3.48 -22.32 14.09
C ASP A 246 -2.03 -21.85 14.01
N LEU A 247 -1.49 -21.37 15.13
CA LEU A 247 -0.09 -20.91 15.19
C LEU A 247 0.91 -22.02 14.82
N ARG A 248 0.61 -23.29 15.12
CA ARG A 248 1.52 -24.40 14.84
C ARG A 248 1.68 -24.57 13.33
N GLU A 249 0.58 -24.67 12.60
CA GLU A 249 0.62 -24.78 11.13
C GLU A 249 1.23 -23.54 10.48
N PHE A 250 0.98 -22.36 11.05
CA PHE A 250 1.62 -21.14 10.56
C PHE A 250 3.15 -21.15 10.76
N LYS A 251 3.64 -21.69 11.88
CA LYS A 251 5.08 -21.89 12.09
C LYS A 251 5.69 -22.90 11.11
N GLU A 252 4.96 -23.95 10.74
CA GLU A 252 5.40 -24.88 9.69
C GLU A 252 5.59 -24.16 8.35
N PHE A 253 4.63 -23.29 7.98
CA PHE A 253 4.76 -22.44 6.79
C PHE A 253 5.99 -21.52 6.86
N LEU A 254 6.25 -20.88 8.00
CA LEU A 254 7.42 -20.04 8.21
C LEU A 254 8.72 -20.82 8.06
N THR A 255 8.82 -21.98 8.70
CA THR A 255 9.99 -22.88 8.61
C THR A 255 10.26 -23.30 7.17
N ALA A 256 9.21 -23.72 6.43
CA ALA A 256 9.33 -24.12 5.04
C ALA A 256 9.91 -23.01 4.14
N HIS A 257 9.64 -21.75 4.48
CA HIS A 257 10.04 -20.56 3.71
C HIS A 257 11.17 -19.74 4.36
N THR A 258 11.84 -20.28 5.38
CA THR A 258 12.99 -19.65 6.03
C THR A 258 14.31 -20.10 5.40
N GLY A 259 15.20 -19.14 5.18
CA GLY A 259 16.55 -19.37 4.66
C GLY A 259 17.08 -18.15 3.90
N PRO A 260 18.40 -18.07 3.68
CA PRO A 260 19.05 -16.89 3.08
C PRO A 260 18.58 -16.58 1.65
N THR A 261 18.08 -17.58 0.93
CA THR A 261 17.57 -17.47 -0.44
C THR A 261 16.05 -17.64 -0.53
N LYS A 262 15.35 -17.73 0.61
CA LYS A 262 13.90 -17.94 0.66
C LYS A 262 13.16 -16.61 0.90
N ARG A 263 12.11 -16.63 1.72
CA ARG A 263 11.22 -15.47 1.96
C ARG A 263 11.53 -14.79 3.29
N PHE A 264 11.71 -15.62 4.32
CA PHE A 264 11.88 -15.19 5.69
C PHE A 264 13.30 -15.45 6.17
N PHE A 265 13.78 -14.55 7.01
CA PHE A 265 15.00 -14.71 7.78
C PHE A 265 14.66 -14.51 9.26
N GLU A 266 15.02 -15.48 10.10
CA GLU A 266 14.80 -15.47 11.55
C GLU A 266 13.35 -15.13 12.00
N PRO A 267 12.30 -15.79 11.46
CA PRO A 267 10.96 -15.53 11.95
C PRO A 267 10.81 -15.94 13.41
N THR A 268 10.29 -15.04 14.23
CA THR A 268 10.14 -15.22 15.68
C THR A 268 8.77 -14.75 16.13
N ILE A 269 8.12 -15.53 17.00
CA ILE A 269 6.93 -15.10 17.72
C ILE A 269 7.40 -14.37 18.98
N ALA A 270 7.40 -13.05 18.94
CA ALA A 270 7.89 -12.19 20.01
C ALA A 270 6.95 -12.16 21.21
N ALA A 271 5.65 -12.28 20.98
CA ALA A 271 4.63 -12.36 22.02
C ALA A 271 3.43 -13.18 21.54
N SER A 272 2.72 -13.80 22.50
CA SER A 272 1.50 -14.57 22.25
C SER A 272 0.58 -14.45 23.45
N ALA A 273 -0.70 -14.16 23.23
CA ALA A 273 -1.67 -14.04 24.31
C ALA A 273 -3.10 -14.28 23.82
N ASP A 274 -3.99 -14.55 24.76
CA ASP A 274 -5.43 -14.63 24.51
C ASP A 274 -5.99 -13.23 24.21
N VAL A 275 -6.97 -13.17 23.32
CA VAL A 275 -7.70 -11.95 23.01
C VAL A 275 -8.63 -11.62 24.17
N ARG A 276 -8.57 -10.39 24.67
CA ARG A 276 -9.32 -9.93 25.84
C ARG A 276 -10.43 -8.91 25.53
N LEU A 277 -10.55 -8.51 24.26
CA LEU A 277 -11.60 -7.57 23.83
C LEU A 277 -12.98 -8.24 23.88
N SER A 278 -13.98 -7.50 24.36
CA SER A 278 -15.39 -7.92 24.26
C SER A 278 -15.85 -7.96 22.80
N TYR A 279 -15.47 -6.92 22.03
CA TYR A 279 -15.70 -6.81 20.59
C TYR A 279 -14.51 -7.42 19.85
N ALA A 280 -14.62 -8.69 19.53
CA ALA A 280 -13.52 -9.49 18.99
C ALA A 280 -13.91 -10.24 17.72
N SER A 281 -14.87 -9.75 16.95
CA SER A 281 -15.23 -10.39 15.68
C SER A 281 -14.28 -9.98 14.55
N ALA A 282 -14.30 -10.71 13.43
CA ALA A 282 -13.61 -10.28 12.20
C ALA A 282 -14.05 -8.90 11.70
N ALA A 283 -15.34 -8.57 11.86
CA ALA A 283 -15.84 -7.23 11.54
C ALA A 283 -15.22 -6.15 12.43
N ASP A 284 -15.03 -6.44 13.72
CA ASP A 284 -14.38 -5.50 14.65
C ASP A 284 -12.91 -5.31 14.30
N LEU A 285 -12.19 -6.39 13.96
CA LEU A 285 -10.80 -6.31 13.48
C LEU A 285 -10.67 -5.39 12.26
N MET A 286 -11.57 -5.53 11.28
CA MET A 286 -11.58 -4.68 10.09
C MET A 286 -11.86 -3.21 10.44
N ARG A 287 -12.82 -2.94 11.34
CA ARG A 287 -13.09 -1.58 11.84
C ARG A 287 -11.88 -0.98 12.54
N TYR A 288 -11.22 -1.73 13.41
CA TYR A 288 -10.00 -1.29 14.08
C TYR A 288 -8.93 -0.89 13.07
N CYS A 289 -8.67 -1.73 12.06
CA CYS A 289 -7.71 -1.42 11.01
C CYS A 289 -8.09 -0.17 10.22
N LEU A 290 -9.38 -0.03 9.86
CA LEU A 290 -9.89 1.14 9.15
C LEU A 290 -9.72 2.42 9.96
N ASN A 291 -10.03 2.40 11.25
CA ASN A 291 -9.87 3.55 12.14
C ASN A 291 -8.39 3.94 12.27
N TYR A 292 -7.51 2.95 12.47
CA TYR A 292 -6.09 3.19 12.68
C TYR A 292 -5.41 3.83 11.47
N VAL A 293 -5.67 3.32 10.25
CA VAL A 293 -5.05 3.85 9.03
C VAL A 293 -5.63 5.20 8.61
N ARG A 294 -6.89 5.48 8.97
CA ARG A 294 -7.53 6.78 8.66
C ARG A 294 -7.09 7.90 9.61
N ASN A 295 -6.68 7.57 10.84
CA ASN A 295 -6.10 8.55 11.76
C ASN A 295 -4.76 9.11 11.23
N ASP A 296 -3.90 8.23 10.71
CA ASP A 296 -2.67 8.65 10.06
C ASP A 296 -2.19 7.63 9.01
N THR A 297 -2.19 8.08 7.76
CA THR A 297 -1.72 7.32 6.60
C THR A 297 -0.22 7.40 6.39
N HIS A 298 0.52 8.27 7.09
CA HIS A 298 1.95 8.43 6.86
C HIS A 298 2.72 7.14 7.19
N TYR A 299 3.78 6.90 6.44
CA TYR A 299 4.74 5.84 6.73
C TYR A 299 6.11 6.47 7.06
N SER A 300 6.69 6.05 8.17
CA SER A 300 8.03 6.40 8.61
C SER A 300 8.74 5.15 9.12
N GLU A 301 9.89 4.81 8.53
CA GLU A 301 10.71 3.68 8.98
C GLU A 301 11.09 3.79 10.48
N GLN A 302 11.08 4.98 11.06
CA GLN A 302 11.50 5.22 12.44
C GLN A 302 10.33 5.18 13.43
N ALA A 303 9.24 5.90 13.15
CA ALA A 303 8.18 6.17 14.12
C ALA A 303 6.80 5.61 13.74
N ARG A 304 6.60 5.21 12.47
CA ARG A 304 5.28 4.80 11.95
C ARG A 304 5.42 3.74 10.87
N ASN A 305 5.61 2.50 11.30
CA ASN A 305 5.87 1.36 10.42
C ASN A 305 5.13 0.10 10.88
N CYS A 306 5.43 -1.04 10.25
CA CYS A 306 4.85 -2.32 10.58
C CYS A 306 5.11 -2.78 12.04
N GLN A 307 6.24 -2.42 12.64
CA GLN A 307 6.58 -2.80 14.02
C GLN A 307 5.77 -2.01 15.04
N THR A 308 5.64 -0.70 14.87
CA THR A 308 4.84 0.14 15.77
C THR A 308 3.36 -0.24 15.67
N PHE A 309 2.85 -0.45 14.45
CA PHE A 309 1.50 -0.93 14.22
C PHE A 309 1.23 -2.31 14.83
N ALA A 310 2.12 -3.28 14.62
CA ALA A 310 1.91 -4.62 15.14
C ALA A 310 1.94 -4.65 16.68
N ALA A 311 2.79 -3.85 17.32
CA ALA A 311 2.81 -3.69 18.77
C ALA A 311 1.51 -3.04 19.29
N ASP A 312 1.06 -1.97 18.65
CA ASP A 312 -0.21 -1.28 18.94
C ASP A 312 -1.41 -2.23 18.83
N LEU A 313 -1.54 -2.94 17.70
CA LEU A 313 -2.64 -3.87 17.44
C LEU A 313 -2.60 -5.05 18.42
N PHE A 314 -1.43 -5.64 18.66
CA PHE A 314 -1.30 -6.73 19.63
C PHE A 314 -1.70 -6.28 21.05
N ALA A 315 -1.24 -5.10 21.49
CA ALA A 315 -1.61 -4.54 22.79
C ALA A 315 -3.12 -4.28 22.90
N LEU A 316 -3.75 -3.75 21.85
CA LEU A 316 -5.20 -3.55 21.79
C LEU A 316 -5.94 -4.89 21.98
N LEU A 317 -5.61 -5.90 21.18
CA LEU A 317 -6.33 -7.17 21.16
C LEU A 317 -6.20 -7.94 22.48
N THR A 318 -5.04 -7.86 23.12
CA THR A 318 -4.68 -8.74 24.25
C THR A 318 -4.70 -8.03 25.61
N GLY A 319 -4.79 -6.70 25.63
CA GLY A 319 -4.62 -5.89 26.84
C GLY A 319 -3.18 -5.88 27.38
N GLN A 320 -2.19 -6.43 26.65
CA GLN A 320 -0.79 -6.42 27.06
C GLN A 320 -0.14 -5.07 26.74
N HIS A 321 -0.31 -4.10 27.64
CA HIS A 321 0.29 -2.76 27.55
C HIS A 321 1.81 -2.75 27.68
N SER A 322 2.48 -3.88 27.82
CA SER A 322 3.95 -4.00 27.74
C SER A 322 4.44 -4.34 26.33
N ALA A 323 3.54 -4.52 25.35
CA ALA A 323 3.96 -4.79 23.99
C ALA A 323 4.64 -3.57 23.35
N GLU A 324 5.78 -3.82 22.71
CA GLU A 324 6.68 -2.84 22.12
C GLU A 324 7.16 -3.31 20.73
N PRO A 325 7.62 -2.39 19.86
CA PRO A 325 8.29 -2.75 18.61
C PRO A 325 9.45 -3.72 18.85
N PHE A 326 9.62 -4.68 17.93
CA PHE A 326 10.65 -5.70 18.08
C PHE A 326 12.07 -5.10 18.12
N SER A 327 12.40 -4.20 17.19
CA SER A 327 13.70 -3.54 17.14
C SER A 327 13.85 -2.45 18.21
N ALA A 328 14.96 -2.47 18.95
CA ALA A 328 15.28 -1.47 19.96
C ALA A 328 15.31 -0.03 19.39
N VAL A 329 15.73 0.14 18.14
CA VAL A 329 15.77 1.46 17.48
C VAL A 329 14.37 2.05 17.36
N ASN A 330 13.37 1.22 17.04
CA ASN A 330 11.99 1.67 16.93
C ASN A 330 11.38 1.97 18.30
N ARG A 331 11.81 1.29 19.37
CA ARG A 331 11.34 1.55 20.75
C ARG A 331 11.66 2.96 21.23
N ILE A 332 12.79 3.53 20.82
CA ILE A 332 13.22 4.89 21.21
C ILE A 332 12.21 5.95 20.75
N MET A 333 11.68 5.81 19.53
CA MET A 333 10.75 6.77 18.92
C MET A 333 9.29 6.33 19.01
N TYR A 334 9.02 5.19 19.66
CA TYR A 334 7.70 4.59 19.71
C TYR A 334 6.77 5.42 20.59
N LYS A 335 5.64 5.80 20.01
CA LYS A 335 4.47 6.28 20.73
C LYS A 335 3.35 5.31 20.44
N ARG A 336 2.65 4.91 21.50
CA ARG A 336 1.53 3.98 21.41
C ARG A 336 0.27 4.72 21.00
N HIS A 337 -0.55 4.09 20.16
CA HIS A 337 -1.75 4.68 19.57
C HIS A 337 -2.97 3.75 19.68
N LEU A 338 -3.32 3.29 20.89
CA LEU A 338 -4.46 2.37 21.07
C LEU A 338 -5.81 3.04 20.78
N ASP A 339 -5.92 4.32 21.10
CA ASP A 339 -7.09 5.16 20.86
C ASP A 339 -7.44 5.25 19.36
N TRP A 340 -6.45 5.15 18.47
CA TRP A 340 -6.65 5.24 17.03
C TRP A 340 -7.43 4.06 16.43
N PHE A 341 -7.50 2.92 17.13
CA PHE A 341 -8.35 1.81 16.71
C PHE A 341 -9.81 2.02 17.11
N LEU A 342 -10.05 2.74 18.21
CA LEU A 342 -11.37 2.81 18.86
C LEU A 342 -12.17 4.02 18.40
N CYS A 343 -11.50 5.14 18.13
CA CYS A 343 -12.16 6.37 17.72
C CYS A 343 -12.31 6.43 16.21
N ASP A 344 -13.47 6.92 15.76
CA ASP A 344 -13.60 7.38 14.38
C ASP A 344 -12.55 8.47 14.13
N PRO A 345 -11.90 8.44 12.95
CA PRO A 345 -10.93 9.46 12.60
C PRO A 345 -11.65 10.81 12.51
N PRO A 346 -10.96 11.92 12.82
CA PRO A 346 -11.54 13.25 12.69
C PRO A 346 -12.06 13.47 11.27
N ASP A 347 -13.17 14.21 11.15
CA ASP A 347 -13.80 14.49 9.85
C ASP A 347 -12.79 15.06 8.87
N SER A 348 -12.43 14.25 7.87
CA SER A 348 -11.46 14.59 6.82
C SER A 348 -11.84 15.82 6.00
N ALA A 349 -13.08 16.33 6.14
CA ALA A 349 -13.52 17.60 5.58
C ALA A 349 -12.74 18.81 6.17
N ALA A 350 -12.16 18.70 7.36
CA ALA A 350 -11.37 19.76 7.98
C ALA A 350 -9.87 19.72 7.62
N ALA A 351 -9.37 18.58 7.10
CA ALA A 351 -7.96 18.39 6.79
C ALA A 351 -7.74 18.51 5.27
N ALA A 352 -7.91 19.71 4.72
CA ALA A 352 -7.29 20.00 3.43
C ALA A 352 -5.78 19.77 3.57
N PRO A 353 -5.14 18.96 2.70
CA PRO A 353 -3.69 18.83 2.76
C PRO A 353 -3.07 20.21 2.56
N PRO A 354 -2.00 20.57 3.30
CA PRO A 354 -1.24 21.78 2.99
C PRO A 354 -0.78 21.72 1.53
N ALA A 355 -1.01 22.82 0.81
CA ALA A 355 -0.81 22.95 -0.63
C ALA A 355 0.63 22.67 -1.09
#